data_AF-A0A3P0N2N1-F1
#
_entry.id   AF-A0A3P0N2N1-F1
#
_cell.length_a   1.000
_cell.length_b   1.000
_cell.length_c   1.000
_cell.angle_alpha   90.00
_cell.angle_beta   90.00
_cell.angle_gamma   90.00
#
_symmetry.space_group_name_H-M   'P 1'
#
loop_
_entity.id
_entity.type
_entity.pdbx_description
1 polymer ?
#
loop_
_entity_poly.entity_id
_entity_poly.type
_entity_poly.pdbx_seq_one_letter_code
_entity_poly.pdbx_strand_id
1 'polypeptide(L)'
;MKYPVYITHQGNPRYRGALPDFPEIEVEGDSYGELQAAAARQVMDCYDRSARLVPPATTDMAILQASDVDLGDGIWRFFDIDLTGVTSSSVRIELCLPKRIVRDIDMTASAQRTTRDAFVSMACANAADRFAQQGSVRLEPIAKSLSEVG
;
A
#
# COMPACT_ATOMS: atom_id res chain seq x y z
N MET A 1 -13.80 11.34 2.18
CA MET A 1 -13.81 10.86 0.77
C MET A 1 -14.70 9.65 0.71
N LYS A 2 -15.47 9.46 -0.38
CA LYS A 2 -16.44 8.37 -0.47
C LYS A 2 -15.85 7.13 -1.13
N TYR A 3 -15.54 6.10 -0.34
CA TYR A 3 -15.00 4.84 -0.83
C TYR A 3 -16.09 3.78 -1.01
N PRO A 4 -16.05 3.01 -2.10
CA PRO A 4 -16.95 1.89 -2.33
C PRO A 4 -16.66 0.76 -1.33
N VAL A 5 -17.73 0.14 -0.84
CA VAL A 5 -17.70 -1.04 0.03
C VAL A 5 -18.74 -2.02 -0.47
N TYR A 6 -18.31 -3.24 -0.76
CA TYR A 6 -19.18 -4.35 -1.08
C TYR A 6 -19.63 -5.05 0.19
N ILE A 7 -20.93 -5.06 0.47
CA ILE A 7 -21.49 -5.56 1.72
C ILE A 7 -22.25 -6.86 1.48
N THR A 8 -21.85 -7.93 2.16
CA THR A 8 -22.56 -9.22 2.18
C THR A 8 -23.14 -9.50 3.57
N HIS A 9 -24.26 -10.21 3.61
CA HIS A 9 -24.94 -10.61 4.85
C HIS A 9 -24.42 -11.97 5.32
N GLN A 10 -23.97 -12.06 6.58
CA GLN A 10 -23.34 -13.23 7.18
C GLN A 10 -24.18 -13.89 8.28
N GLY A 11 -25.39 -13.41 8.57
CA GLY A 11 -26.23 -13.94 9.65
C GLY A 11 -26.90 -12.82 10.45
N ASN A 12 -27.45 -13.12 11.61
CA ASN A 12 -28.42 -12.23 12.25
C ASN A 12 -27.89 -11.48 13.49
N PRO A 13 -27.78 -10.14 13.45
CA PRO A 13 -27.44 -9.32 12.29
C PRO A 13 -25.91 -9.20 12.19
N ARG A 14 -25.31 -9.74 11.13
CA ARG A 14 -23.87 -9.59 10.89
C ARG A 14 -23.63 -9.36 9.41
N TYR A 15 -22.89 -8.31 9.13
CA TYR A 15 -22.49 -7.91 7.79
C TYR A 15 -20.98 -8.01 7.66
N ARG A 16 -20.51 -8.28 6.45
CA ARG A 16 -19.11 -8.19 6.05
C ARG A 16 -18.99 -7.17 4.94
N GLY A 17 -17.96 -6.32 5.02
CA GLY A 17 -17.64 -5.31 4.03
C GLY A 17 -16.26 -5.54 3.46
N ALA A 18 -16.15 -5.61 2.13
CA ALA A 18 -14.89 -5.65 1.40
C ALA A 18 -14.69 -4.31 0.67
N LEU A 19 -13.46 -3.77 0.73
CA LEU A 19 -13.12 -2.50 0.10
C LEU A 19 -12.22 -2.78 -1.12
N PRO A 20 -12.70 -2.61 -2.36
CA PRO A 20 -11.88 -2.91 -3.55
C PRO A 20 -10.66 -2.00 -3.68
N ASP A 21 -10.75 -0.76 -3.19
CA ASP A 21 -9.62 0.17 -3.17
C ASP A 21 -8.59 -0.18 -2.08
N PHE A 22 -8.96 -1.01 -1.11
CA PHE A 22 -8.13 -1.46 0.00
C PHE A 22 -8.25 -2.99 0.15
N PRO A 23 -7.73 -3.78 -0.80
CA PRO A 23 -7.98 -5.22 -0.89
C PRO A 23 -7.49 -6.01 0.33
N GLU A 24 -6.59 -5.44 1.13
CA GLU A 24 -6.13 -6.01 2.40
C GLU A 24 -7.08 -5.75 3.59
N ILE A 25 -8.10 -4.90 3.41
CA ILE A 25 -9.02 -4.48 4.48
C ILE A 25 -10.39 -5.13 4.26
N GLU A 26 -10.78 -5.94 5.23
CA GLU A 26 -12.14 -6.45 5.37
C GLU A 26 -12.68 -6.08 6.74
N VAL A 27 -13.96 -5.72 6.78
CA VAL A 27 -14.62 -5.24 7.99
C VAL A 27 -15.87 -6.08 8.27
N GLU A 28 -16.22 -6.20 9.53
CA GLU A 28 -17.45 -6.85 9.96
C GLU A 28 -18.15 -5.98 11.00
N GLY A 29 -19.46 -6.12 11.09
CA GLY A 29 -20.27 -5.38 12.06
C GLY A 29 -21.75 -5.74 11.98
N ASP A 30 -22.48 -5.36 13.01
CA ASP A 30 -23.90 -5.68 13.16
C ASP A 30 -24.80 -4.59 12.54
N SER A 31 -24.19 -3.50 12.07
CA SER A 31 -24.83 -2.41 11.34
C SER A 31 -23.91 -1.78 10.29
N TYR A 32 -24.48 -1.04 9.33
CA TYR A 32 -23.68 -0.29 8.35
C TYR A 32 -22.84 0.83 9.00
N GLY A 33 -23.31 1.40 10.12
CA GLY A 33 -22.53 2.38 10.87
C GLY A 33 -21.27 1.76 11.48
N GLU A 34 -21.37 0.53 11.99
CA GLU A 34 -20.22 -0.21 12.50
C GLU A 34 -19.25 -0.59 11.39
N LEU A 35 -19.73 -1.05 10.23
CA LEU A 35 -18.87 -1.30 9.08
C LEU A 35 -18.11 -0.03 8.65
N GLN A 36 -18.80 1.12 8.60
CA GLN A 36 -18.16 2.38 8.24
C GLN A 36 -17.09 2.80 9.25
N ALA A 37 -17.39 2.69 10.55
CA ALA A 37 -16.43 3.01 11.61
C ALA A 37 -15.23 2.05 11.58
N ALA A 38 -15.47 0.76 11.38
CA ALA A 38 -14.42 -0.25 11.27
C ALA A 38 -13.53 -0.04 10.05
N ALA A 39 -14.13 0.28 8.89
CA ALA A 39 -13.41 0.60 7.66
C ALA A 39 -12.52 1.83 7.83
N ALA A 40 -13.07 2.92 8.37
CA ALA A 40 -12.31 4.14 8.60
C ALA A 40 -11.10 3.89 9.52
N ARG A 41 -11.31 3.19 10.64
CA ARG A 41 -10.25 2.83 11.57
C ARG A 41 -9.16 1.98 10.90
N GLN A 42 -9.52 0.90 10.22
CA GLN A 42 -8.53 0.03 9.58
C GLN A 42 -7.75 0.75 8.47
N VAL A 43 -8.41 1.60 7.68
CA VAL A 43 -7.74 2.42 6.66
C VAL A 43 -6.75 3.38 7.33
N MET A 44 -7.15 4.07 8.41
CA MET A 44 -6.23 4.91 9.17
C MET A 44 -5.05 4.13 9.73
N ASP A 45 -5.28 2.97 10.35
CA ASP A 45 -4.22 2.16 10.96
C ASP A 45 -3.20 1.64 9.92
N CYS A 46 -3.65 1.37 8.68
CA CYS A 46 -2.79 0.87 7.62
C CYS A 46 -2.00 1.97 6.88
N TYR A 47 -2.56 3.18 6.81
CA TYR A 47 -2.02 4.26 5.98
C TYR A 47 -1.42 5.43 6.77
N ASP A 48 -1.84 5.68 8.02
CA ASP A 48 -1.25 6.74 8.82
C ASP A 48 0.23 6.46 9.08
N ARG A 49 1.07 7.46 8.79
CA ARG A 49 2.54 7.38 8.89
C ARG A 49 3.17 6.23 8.11
N SER A 50 2.43 5.63 7.19
CA SER A 50 2.96 4.57 6.33
C SER A 50 3.52 5.16 5.04
N ALA A 51 4.47 4.45 4.45
CA ALA A 51 5.01 4.80 3.14
C ALA A 51 4.01 4.49 1.99
N ARG A 52 2.80 4.02 2.29
CA ARG A 52 1.78 3.73 1.27
C ARG A 52 1.04 5.02 0.94
N LEU A 53 0.81 5.25 -0.35
CA LEU A 53 -0.10 6.30 -0.80
C LEU A 53 -1.52 5.78 -0.65
N VAL A 54 -2.41 6.62 -0.11
CA VAL A 54 -3.83 6.28 -0.07
C VAL A 54 -4.37 6.26 -1.51
N PRO A 55 -4.93 5.14 -1.98
CA PRO A 55 -5.47 5.04 -3.34
C PRO A 55 -6.66 6.01 -3.53
N PRO A 56 -6.86 6.54 -4.75
CA PRO A 56 -8.05 7.31 -5.06
C PRO A 56 -9.28 6.42 -4.96
N ALA A 57 -10.41 7.00 -4.54
CA ALA A 57 -11.67 6.25 -4.47
C ALA A 57 -12.16 5.88 -5.88
N THR A 58 -12.46 4.59 -6.10
CA THR A 58 -13.11 4.13 -7.33
C THR A 58 -14.58 4.53 -7.32
N THR A 59 -14.98 5.37 -8.28
CA THR A 59 -16.37 5.86 -8.39
C THR A 59 -17.12 5.28 -9.59
N ASP A 60 -16.42 4.58 -10.49
CA ASP A 60 -17.02 3.98 -11.69
C ASP A 60 -17.65 2.62 -11.35
N MET A 61 -18.97 2.54 -11.46
CA MET A 61 -19.73 1.32 -11.17
C MET A 61 -19.40 0.16 -12.11
N ALA A 62 -19.03 0.42 -13.37
CA ALA A 62 -18.67 -0.65 -14.30
C ALA A 62 -17.36 -1.32 -13.88
N ILE A 63 -16.41 -0.54 -13.34
CA ILE A 63 -15.17 -1.07 -12.75
C ILE A 63 -15.48 -1.87 -11.49
N LEU A 64 -16.35 -1.36 -10.62
CA LEU A 64 -16.73 -2.04 -9.37
C LEU A 64 -17.43 -3.37 -9.62
N GLN A 65 -18.37 -3.41 -10.56
CA GLN A 65 -19.10 -4.64 -10.93
C GLN A 65 -18.22 -5.69 -11.63
N ALA A 66 -17.11 -5.27 -12.25
CA ALA A 66 -16.13 -6.16 -12.85
C ALA A 66 -15.04 -6.63 -11.86
N SER A 67 -15.06 -6.13 -10.61
CA SER A 67 -14.08 -6.47 -9.59
C SER A 67 -14.33 -7.84 -8.97
N ASP A 68 -13.26 -8.53 -8.58
CA ASP A 68 -13.31 -9.85 -7.94
C ASP A 68 -14.03 -9.84 -6.58
N VAL A 69 -14.28 -8.66 -6.00
CA VAL A 69 -15.05 -8.53 -4.75
C VAL A 69 -16.57 -8.58 -4.97
N ASP A 70 -17.06 -8.31 -6.19
CA ASP A 70 -18.49 -8.40 -6.48
C ASP A 70 -18.87 -9.85 -6.79
N LEU A 71 -19.38 -10.54 -5.78
CA LEU A 71 -19.80 -11.94 -5.90
C LEU A 71 -21.26 -12.09 -6.37
N GLY A 72 -21.94 -10.97 -6.65
CA GLY A 72 -23.37 -10.93 -7.02
C GLY A 72 -24.37 -11.19 -5.89
N ASP A 73 -23.93 -11.43 -4.65
CA ASP A 73 -24.78 -11.73 -3.49
C ASP A 73 -24.86 -10.60 -2.44
N GLY A 74 -24.16 -9.50 -2.69
CA GLY A 74 -24.07 -8.33 -1.84
C GLY A 74 -24.61 -7.04 -2.46
N ILE A 75 -24.38 -5.94 -1.75
CA ILE A 75 -24.74 -4.59 -2.21
C ILE A 75 -23.55 -3.65 -2.14
N TRP A 76 -23.51 -2.71 -3.08
CA TRP A 76 -22.55 -1.61 -3.04
C TRP A 76 -23.06 -0.47 -2.15
N ARG A 77 -22.17 0.03 -1.28
CA ARG A 77 -22.35 1.27 -0.54
C ARG A 77 -21.11 2.14 -0.67
N PHE A 78 -21.28 3.44 -0.51
CA PHE A 78 -20.19 4.39 -0.48
C PHE A 78 -20.09 4.99 0.91
N PHE A 79 -19.02 4.66 1.62
CA PHE A 79 -18.75 5.17 2.96
C PHE A 79 -17.88 6.41 2.90
N ASP A 80 -18.25 7.42 3.67
CA ASP A 80 -17.38 8.57 3.85
C ASP A 80 -16.30 8.22 4.87
N ILE A 81 -15.08 8.07 4.37
CA ILE A 81 -13.88 7.85 5.16
C ILE A 81 -13.12 9.16 5.16
N ASP A 82 -13.03 9.77 6.34
CA ASP A 82 -12.24 10.97 6.55
C ASP A 82 -10.76 10.61 6.65
N LEU A 83 -9.99 11.05 5.66
CA LEU A 83 -8.56 10.82 5.55
C LEU A 83 -7.76 12.09 5.82
N THR A 84 -8.41 13.19 6.23
CA THR A 84 -7.75 14.49 6.45
C THR A 84 -6.63 14.42 7.51
N GLY A 85 -6.71 13.46 8.44
CA GLY A 85 -5.68 13.19 9.45
C GLY A 85 -4.58 12.21 9.02
N VAL A 86 -4.68 11.57 7.85
CA VAL A 86 -3.68 10.59 7.40
C VAL A 86 -2.44 11.32 6.92
N THR A 87 -1.37 11.22 7.70
CA THR A 87 -0.08 11.84 7.38
C THR A 87 0.80 10.84 6.63
N SER A 88 0.61 10.72 5.31
CA SER A 88 1.52 9.91 4.51
C SER A 88 2.91 10.54 4.50
N SER A 89 3.94 9.76 4.81
CA SER A 89 5.34 10.20 4.65
C SER A 89 5.83 10.06 3.20
N SER A 90 4.95 9.65 2.28
CA SER A 90 5.30 9.39 0.89
C SER A 90 4.94 10.57 -0.03
N VAL A 91 5.85 10.85 -0.96
CA VAL A 91 5.69 11.89 -1.97
C VAL A 91 5.46 11.23 -3.32
N ARG A 92 4.45 11.69 -4.06
CA ARG A 92 4.23 11.25 -5.44
C ARG A 92 5.26 11.86 -6.36
N ILE A 93 5.93 11.03 -7.13
CA ILE A 93 6.94 11.44 -8.11
C ILE A 93 6.52 10.98 -9.51
N GLU A 94 6.69 11.85 -10.50
CA GLU A 94 6.55 11.50 -11.92
C GLU A 94 7.93 11.16 -12.50
N LEU A 95 8.02 10.05 -13.23
CA LEU A 95 9.28 9.51 -13.74
C LEU A 95 9.13 9.05 -15.19
N CYS A 96 10.17 9.28 -16.00
CA CYS A 96 10.30 8.65 -17.31
C CYS A 96 11.25 7.45 -17.20
N LEU A 97 10.73 6.24 -17.48
CA LEU A 97 11.50 5.00 -17.43
C LEU A 97 11.52 4.31 -18.81
N PRO A 98 12.57 3.55 -19.15
CA PRO A 98 12.56 2.73 -20.36
C PRO A 98 11.40 1.73 -20.36
N LYS A 99 10.74 1.53 -21.51
CA LYS A 99 9.57 0.63 -21.63
C LYS A 99 9.81 -0.77 -21.07
N ARG A 100 11.02 -1.31 -21.28
CA ARG A 100 11.43 -2.61 -20.73
C ARG A 100 11.38 -2.63 -19.20
N ILE A 101 11.87 -1.59 -18.54
CA ILE A 101 11.89 -1.48 -17.08
C ILE A 101 10.47 -1.40 -16.52
N VAL A 102 9.58 -0.63 -17.15
CA VAL A 102 8.16 -0.57 -16.76
C VAL A 102 7.52 -1.97 -16.83
N ARG A 103 7.78 -2.72 -17.91
CA ARG A 103 7.28 -4.09 -18.05
C ARG A 103 7.81 -5.03 -16.97
N ASP A 104 9.10 -4.93 -16.64
CA ASP A 104 9.72 -5.75 -15.61
C ASP A 104 9.17 -5.43 -14.20
N ILE A 105 8.92 -4.14 -13.92
CA ILE A 105 8.22 -3.69 -12.69
C ILE A 105 6.83 -4.33 -12.61
N ASP A 106 6.04 -4.27 -13.68
CA ASP A 106 4.66 -4.78 -13.71
C ASP A 106 4.61 -6.29 -13.45
N MET A 107 5.47 -7.04 -14.15
CA MET A 107 5.56 -8.49 -13.99
C MET A 107 5.97 -8.86 -12.57
N THR A 108 6.95 -8.15 -12.00
CA THR A 108 7.49 -8.49 -10.68
C THR A 108 6.52 -8.13 -9.57
N ALA A 109 5.90 -6.96 -9.64
CA ALA A 109 4.89 -6.52 -8.69
C ALA A 109 3.69 -7.49 -8.68
N SER A 110 3.21 -7.89 -9.86
CA SER A 110 2.15 -8.89 -10.00
C SER A 110 2.54 -10.25 -9.42
N ALA A 111 3.73 -10.76 -9.76
CA ALA A 111 4.23 -12.04 -9.23
C ALA A 111 4.37 -12.05 -7.70
N GLN A 112 4.73 -10.90 -7.11
CA GLN A 112 4.86 -10.73 -5.66
C GLN A 112 3.56 -10.29 -4.96
N ARG A 113 2.45 -10.17 -5.70
CA ARG A 113 1.16 -9.66 -5.18
C ARG A 113 1.31 -8.32 -4.45
N THR A 114 2.11 -7.43 -5.03
CA THR A 114 2.37 -6.08 -4.50
C THR A 114 2.11 -5.02 -5.58
N THR A 115 2.12 -3.75 -5.20
CA THR A 115 1.94 -2.63 -6.13
C THR A 115 3.26 -2.20 -6.76
N ARG A 116 3.20 -1.48 -7.89
CA ARG A 116 4.39 -0.90 -8.55
C ARG A 116 5.18 -0.03 -7.58
N ASP A 117 4.50 0.85 -6.86
CA ASP A 117 5.12 1.79 -5.92
C ASP A 117 5.78 1.06 -4.76
N ALA A 118 5.14 0.03 -4.21
CA ALA A 118 5.72 -0.78 -3.15
C ALA A 118 6.97 -1.53 -3.63
N PHE A 119 6.92 -2.13 -4.83
CA PHE A 119 8.08 -2.79 -5.43
C PHE A 119 9.24 -1.81 -5.69
N VAL A 120 8.95 -0.65 -6.31
CA VAL A 120 9.96 0.38 -6.61
C VAL A 120 10.57 0.92 -5.33
N SER A 121 9.75 1.21 -4.31
CA SER A 121 10.23 1.68 -3.01
C SER A 121 11.19 0.67 -2.36
N MET A 122 10.84 -0.61 -2.37
CA MET A 122 11.69 -1.68 -1.84
C MET A 122 12.99 -1.82 -2.63
N ALA A 123 12.93 -1.76 -3.96
CA ALA A 123 14.12 -1.83 -4.80
C ALA A 123 15.08 -0.66 -4.55
N CYS A 124 14.55 0.57 -4.41
CA CYS A 124 15.33 1.75 -4.10
C CYS A 124 15.97 1.69 -2.71
N ALA A 125 15.23 1.26 -1.68
CA ALA A 125 15.76 1.08 -0.33
C ALA A 125 16.92 0.07 -0.32
N ASN A 126 16.72 -1.10 -0.93
CA ASN A 126 17.76 -2.13 -1.04
C ASN A 126 19.00 -1.63 -1.79
N ALA A 127 18.83 -0.84 -2.84
CA ALA A 127 19.95 -0.25 -3.57
C ALA A 127 20.71 0.75 -2.69
N ALA A 128 20.00 1.66 -2.00
CA ALA A 128 20.60 2.65 -1.10
C ALA A 128 21.39 2.00 0.04
N ASP A 129 20.84 0.96 0.67
CA ASP A 129 21.52 0.21 1.74
C ASP A 129 22.82 -0.44 1.26
N ARG A 130 22.80 -1.05 0.06
CA ARG A 130 24.00 -1.62 -0.56
C ARG A 130 25.07 -0.56 -0.83
N PHE A 131 24.68 0.62 -1.30
CA PHE A 131 25.60 1.73 -1.49
C PHE A 131 26.19 2.23 -0.17
N ALA A 132 25.38 2.33 0.89
CA ALA A 132 25.84 2.72 2.22
C ALA A 132 26.88 1.72 2.79
N GLN A 133 26.63 0.42 2.63
CA GLN A 133 27.57 -0.63 3.05
C GLN A 133 28.88 -0.59 2.25
N GLN A 134 28.84 -0.30 0.94
CA GLN A 134 30.05 -0.17 0.12
C GLN A 134 30.86 1.10 0.44
N GLY A 135 30.20 2.20 0.84
CA GLY A 135 30.87 3.42 1.30
C GLY A 135 31.61 3.24 2.63
N SER A 136 31.07 2.43 3.55
CA SER A 136 31.70 2.09 4.83
C SER A 136 33.02 1.32 4.68
N VAL A 137 33.18 0.50 3.63
CA VAL A 137 34.38 -0.32 3.41
C VAL A 137 35.56 0.52 2.89
N ARG A 138 35.32 1.71 2.33
CA ARG A 138 36.38 2.54 1.71
C ARG A 138 37.09 3.50 2.68
N LEU A 139 36.64 3.59 3.93
CA LEU A 139 37.09 4.61 4.90
C LEU A 139 37.88 4.06 6.10
N GLU A 140 38.25 2.78 6.12
CA GLU A 140 39.25 2.28 7.09
C GLU A 140 40.59 3.02 6.84
N PRO A 141 41.07 3.86 7.77
CA PRO A 141 42.35 4.52 7.61
C PRO A 141 43.45 3.47 7.79
N ILE A 142 44.35 3.38 6.80
CA ILE A 142 45.62 2.67 6.92
C ILE A 142 46.42 3.40 8.02
N ALA A 143 46.19 3.03 9.27
CA ALA A 143 46.99 3.49 10.39
C ALA A 143 48.39 2.88 10.24
N LYS A 144 49.35 3.75 9.92
CA LYS A 144 50.79 3.50 9.89
C LYS A 144 51.24 2.62 11.05
N SER A 145 51.78 1.44 10.74
CA SER A 145 52.76 0.79 11.60
C SER A 145 54.11 1.45 11.31
N LEU A 146 54.44 2.49 12.09
CA LEU A 146 55.80 2.99 12.25
C LEU A 146 56.29 2.49 13.60
N SER A 147 56.89 1.32 13.59
CA SER A 147 57.80 0.87 14.64
C SER A 147 58.80 -0.08 14.01
N GLU A 148 60.06 0.06 14.44
CA GLU A 148 61.25 -0.73 14.06
C GLU A 148 61.92 -0.19 12.77
N VAL A 149 63.20 0.17 12.71
CA VAL A 149 64.42 -0.27 13.41
C VAL A 149 65.48 0.85 13.31
N GLY A 150 66.35 0.99 14.31
CA GLY A 150 67.73 1.45 14.11
C GLY A 150 68.17 2.64 14.94
#